data_AF-A0A3M1B0V9-F1
#
_entry.id   AF-A0A3M1B0V9-F1
#
_cell.length_a   1.000
_cell.length_b   1.000
_cell.length_c   1.000
_cell.angle_alpha   90.00
_cell.angle_beta   90.00
_cell.angle_gamma   90.00
#
_symmetry.space_group_name_H-M   'P 1'
#
loop_
_entity.id
_entity.type
_entity.pdbx_description
1 polymer ?
#
loop_
_entity_poly.entity_id
_entity_poly.type
_entity_poly.pdbx_seq_one_letter_code
_entity_poly.pdbx_strand_id
1 'polypeptide(L)'
;MRRIPRFPTLFGALALSLFLVGGVNAQIRVAVEQGQTSSGTADSVVAQLNDSEVFDFEAVKVYGEEINTLDELNAFDVVVIGDSGHNDDDHATFAAPLAQWVEQGGNVVSTAWIVYSTNGTGQAALDIDKVVPMKTTASYIFTRTETVSILDDTHPITQGLSDYDLTGGSGSDPCCLESSSAGADDDAAVLATWGPPNEPHPLVAVGRYGLGNIVYLGHVYMASSGYDVGDLRSGQPDRLLEQAVAYAGCTDGDGDGFCDIVDNCPEDENEDQSDRDLDGIGDVCDCAPDDNTQPDENGNCTGCGVPMPATTAGTSGKGSLPAAFFLLLLPVAGMLLSRRSA
;
A
#
# COMPACT_ATOMS: atom_id res chain seq x y z
N MET A 1 27.44 7.47 -54.82
CA MET A 1 27.38 8.54 -53.80
C MET A 1 26.31 8.17 -52.80
N ARG A 2 26.69 7.86 -51.56
CA ARG A 2 25.79 7.50 -50.46
C ARG A 2 24.91 8.70 -50.10
N ARG A 3 23.60 8.52 -49.99
CA ARG A 3 22.70 9.45 -49.28
C ARG A 3 21.91 8.67 -48.24
N ILE A 4 21.87 9.28 -47.06
CA ILE A 4 21.49 8.80 -45.74
C ILE A 4 19.96 8.74 -45.62
N PRO A 5 19.34 7.74 -44.96
CA PRO A 5 17.92 7.76 -44.66
C PRO A 5 17.64 8.68 -43.45
N ARG A 6 16.54 9.45 -43.53
CA ARG A 6 16.02 10.28 -42.44
C ARG A 6 15.22 9.40 -41.46
N PHE A 7 15.55 9.47 -40.18
CA PHE A 7 14.74 8.94 -39.08
C PHE A 7 13.57 9.88 -38.77
N PRO A 8 12.40 9.36 -38.34
CA PRO A 8 11.33 10.17 -37.78
C PRO A 8 11.68 10.62 -36.36
N THR A 9 11.22 11.82 -36.02
CA THR A 9 11.33 12.48 -34.72
C THR A 9 10.55 11.74 -33.65
N LEU A 10 11.25 11.22 -32.64
CA LEU A 10 10.69 10.81 -31.35
C LEU A 10 10.35 12.08 -30.56
N PHE A 11 9.07 12.27 -30.20
CA PHE A 11 8.70 13.12 -29.07
C PHE A 11 9.11 12.36 -27.80
N GLY A 12 9.90 13.02 -26.95
CA GLY A 12 10.48 12.43 -25.75
C GLY A 12 9.41 12.11 -24.71
N ALA A 13 9.35 10.85 -24.31
CA ALA A 13 8.88 10.49 -22.98
C ALA A 13 9.91 11.02 -21.99
N LEU A 14 9.45 11.83 -21.03
CA LEU A 14 10.25 12.27 -19.90
C LEU A 14 10.45 11.03 -19.02
N ALA A 15 11.62 10.39 -19.13
CA ALA A 15 12.00 9.33 -18.22
C ALA A 15 12.24 9.97 -16.85
N LEU A 16 11.40 9.63 -15.89
CA LEU A 16 11.66 9.84 -14.47
C LEU A 16 12.92 9.03 -14.17
N SER A 17 14.05 9.73 -14.04
CA SER A 17 15.34 9.09 -13.79
C SER A 17 15.41 8.76 -12.31
N LEU A 18 14.90 7.57 -11.95
CA LEU A 18 15.04 6.99 -10.61
C LEU A 18 16.54 6.85 -10.29
N PHE A 19 17.08 7.75 -9.47
CA PHE A 19 18.39 7.56 -8.87
C PHE A 19 18.25 6.52 -7.76
N LEU A 20 18.68 5.28 -8.04
CA LEU A 20 18.95 4.29 -7.00
C LEU A 20 20.10 4.78 -6.11
N VAL A 21 19.78 5.49 -5.04
CA VAL A 21 20.54 5.37 -3.79
C VAL A 21 20.04 4.10 -3.13
N GLY A 22 20.96 3.17 -2.84
CA GLY A 22 20.63 1.80 -2.43
C GLY A 22 19.92 1.69 -1.08
N GLY A 23 18.61 1.91 -1.08
CA GLY A 23 17.65 1.25 -0.20
C GLY A 23 17.09 0.03 -0.93
N VAL A 24 17.02 -1.11 -0.26
CA VAL A 24 16.17 -2.20 -0.73
C VAL A 24 14.74 -1.66 -0.76
N ASN A 25 14.08 -1.63 -1.93
CA ASN A 25 12.63 -1.45 -1.94
C ASN A 25 12.05 -2.48 -0.96
N ALA A 26 11.40 -2.02 0.10
CA ALA A 26 10.78 -2.93 1.06
C ALA A 26 9.58 -3.55 0.33
N GLN A 27 9.73 -4.79 -0.09
CA GLN A 27 8.70 -5.53 -0.80
C GLN A 27 7.44 -5.67 0.07
N ILE A 28 6.28 -5.28 -0.47
CA ILE A 28 4.98 -5.32 0.21
C ILE A 28 4.30 -6.67 -0.10
N ARG A 29 4.11 -7.52 0.91
CA ARG A 29 3.51 -8.85 0.73
C ARG A 29 1.98 -8.74 0.76
N VAL A 30 1.34 -9.05 -0.37
CA VAL A 30 -0.10 -8.85 -0.54
C VAL A 30 -0.80 -10.18 -0.74
N ALA A 31 -1.76 -10.49 0.12
CA ALA A 31 -2.71 -11.58 -0.14
C ALA A 31 -3.94 -11.00 -0.86
N VAL A 32 -4.28 -11.52 -2.03
CA VAL A 32 -5.53 -11.18 -2.73
C VAL A 32 -6.47 -12.37 -2.61
N GLU A 33 -7.51 -12.21 -1.80
CA GLU A 33 -8.48 -13.27 -1.52
C GLU A 33 -9.32 -13.58 -2.77
N GLN A 34 -9.60 -14.86 -3.01
CA GLN A 34 -10.44 -15.34 -4.09
C GLN A 34 -11.58 -16.18 -3.55
N GLY A 35 -12.81 -15.79 -3.90
CA GLY A 35 -14.00 -16.58 -3.64
C GLY A 35 -14.02 -17.99 -4.24
N GLN A 36 -14.75 -18.90 -3.58
CA GLN A 36 -14.66 -20.35 -3.81
C GLN A 36 -15.29 -20.86 -5.13
N THR A 37 -16.25 -20.16 -5.76
CA THR A 37 -17.13 -20.79 -6.77
C THR A 37 -16.98 -20.34 -8.23
N SER A 38 -16.42 -19.17 -8.56
CA SER A 38 -16.06 -18.71 -9.93
C SER A 38 -15.83 -17.19 -9.91
N SER A 39 -14.91 -16.51 -10.59
CA SER A 39 -13.94 -16.84 -11.64
C SER A 39 -13.04 -15.61 -11.88
N GLY A 40 -11.70 -15.74 -11.85
CA GLY A 40 -10.75 -14.84 -12.52
C GLY A 40 -10.54 -13.42 -11.97
N THR A 41 -10.91 -13.15 -10.71
CA THR A 41 -10.90 -11.79 -10.15
C THR A 41 -9.58 -11.44 -9.47
N ALA A 42 -9.15 -12.30 -8.55
CA ALA A 42 -7.93 -12.08 -7.79
C ALA A 42 -6.69 -12.14 -8.70
N ASP A 43 -6.66 -13.02 -9.69
CA ASP A 43 -5.53 -13.12 -10.63
C ASP A 43 -5.29 -11.82 -11.41
N SER A 44 -6.35 -11.07 -11.72
CA SER A 44 -6.24 -9.78 -12.42
C SER A 44 -5.68 -8.70 -11.50
N VAL A 45 -6.14 -8.65 -10.25
CA VAL A 45 -5.63 -7.73 -9.21
C VAL A 45 -4.18 -8.05 -8.87
N VAL A 46 -3.84 -9.34 -8.74
CA VAL A 46 -2.45 -9.80 -8.52
C VAL A 46 -1.55 -9.37 -9.68
N ALA A 47 -1.99 -9.55 -10.92
CA ALA A 47 -1.22 -9.12 -12.08
C ALA A 47 -1.00 -7.60 -12.09
N GLN A 48 -2.05 -6.84 -11.75
CA GLN A 48 -2.08 -5.38 -11.70
C GLN A 48 -1.24 -4.78 -10.57
N LEU A 49 -1.12 -5.46 -9.44
CA LEU A 49 -0.19 -5.03 -8.39
C LEU A 49 1.24 -5.37 -8.80
N ASN A 50 1.48 -6.58 -9.29
CA ASN A 50 2.84 -7.03 -9.61
C ASN A 50 3.44 -6.43 -10.89
N ASP A 51 2.69 -5.64 -11.67
CA ASP A 51 3.21 -4.87 -12.80
C ASP A 51 3.44 -3.39 -12.49
N SER A 52 3.27 -2.98 -11.22
CA SER A 52 3.55 -1.62 -10.77
C SER A 52 5.00 -1.20 -11.07
N GLU A 53 5.13 0.01 -11.62
CA GLU A 53 6.44 0.64 -11.87
C GLU A 53 6.92 1.49 -10.67
N VAL A 54 6.05 1.69 -9.66
CA VAL A 54 6.30 2.58 -8.52
C VAL A 54 6.53 1.79 -7.23
N PHE A 55 5.70 0.79 -6.96
CA PHE A 55 5.75 0.02 -5.71
C PHE A 55 6.20 -1.42 -5.98
N ASP A 56 6.98 -2.01 -5.06
CA ASP A 56 7.44 -3.40 -5.15
C ASP A 56 6.47 -4.32 -4.40
N PHE A 57 5.47 -4.85 -5.09
CA PHE A 57 4.53 -5.81 -4.52
C PHE A 57 4.98 -7.26 -4.71
N GLU A 58 4.75 -8.09 -3.67
CA GLU A 58 4.68 -9.56 -3.77
C GLU A 58 3.22 -9.97 -3.60
N ALA A 59 2.39 -9.69 -4.60
CA ALA A 59 0.99 -10.06 -4.57
C ALA A 59 0.79 -11.52 -4.97
N VAL A 60 0.02 -12.26 -4.17
CA VAL A 60 -0.35 -13.65 -4.42
C VAL A 60 -1.85 -13.85 -4.21
N LYS A 61 -2.44 -14.70 -5.04
CA LYS A 61 -3.82 -15.13 -4.85
C LYS A 61 -3.87 -16.15 -3.70
N VAL A 62 -4.83 -15.97 -2.80
CA VAL A 62 -5.13 -16.91 -1.71
C VAL A 62 -6.61 -17.25 -1.71
N TYR A 63 -6.98 -18.36 -1.08
CA TYR A 63 -8.36 -18.67 -0.74
C TYR A 63 -8.60 -18.42 0.75
N GLY A 64 -9.85 -18.16 1.15
CA GLY A 64 -10.20 -18.01 2.57
C GLY A 64 -9.70 -19.12 3.52
N GLU A 65 -9.52 -20.35 3.03
CA GLU A 65 -8.92 -21.45 3.82
C GLU A 65 -7.43 -21.28 4.13
N GLU A 66 -6.73 -20.43 3.39
CA GLU A 66 -5.29 -20.17 3.50
C GLU A 66 -4.97 -18.91 4.32
N ILE A 67 -6.00 -18.18 4.78
CA ILE A 67 -5.91 -16.98 5.61
C ILE A 67 -6.90 -17.02 6.80
N ASN A 68 -7.19 -18.21 7.31
CA ASN A 68 -8.17 -18.41 8.39
C ASN A 68 -7.53 -18.54 9.79
N THR A 69 -6.23 -18.27 9.89
CA THR A 69 -5.50 -18.18 11.15
C THR A 69 -4.62 -16.93 11.20
N LEU A 70 -4.29 -16.47 12.41
CA LEU A 70 -3.36 -15.35 12.58
C LEU A 70 -1.96 -15.66 12.04
N ASP A 71 -1.49 -16.91 12.18
CA ASP A 71 -0.16 -17.31 11.70
C ASP A 71 -0.06 -17.23 10.17
N GLU A 72 -1.13 -17.59 9.47
CA GLU A 72 -1.24 -17.42 8.02
C GLU A 72 -1.31 -15.94 7.61
N LEU A 73 -2.16 -15.17 8.29
CA LEU A 73 -2.32 -13.73 8.01
C LEU A 73 -1.02 -12.93 8.26
N ASN A 74 -0.23 -13.29 9.28
CA ASN A 74 1.06 -12.67 9.57
C ASN A 74 2.13 -12.89 8.49
N ALA A 75 1.87 -13.73 7.49
CA ALA A 75 2.72 -13.86 6.32
C ALA A 75 2.59 -12.68 5.34
N PHE A 76 1.60 -11.80 5.54
CA PHE A 76 1.28 -10.68 4.66
C PHE A 76 1.33 -9.35 5.41
N ASP A 77 1.51 -8.27 4.65
CA ASP A 77 1.45 -6.90 5.17
C ASP A 77 0.05 -6.31 4.97
N VAL A 78 -0.65 -6.75 3.93
CA VAL A 78 -2.01 -6.34 3.59
C VAL A 78 -2.79 -7.47 2.92
N VAL A 79 -4.09 -7.57 3.24
CA VAL A 79 -5.03 -8.47 2.58
C VAL A 79 -6.01 -7.64 1.75
N VAL A 80 -6.08 -7.95 0.45
CA VAL A 80 -7.09 -7.41 -0.46
C VAL A 80 -8.28 -8.36 -0.48
N ILE A 81 -9.46 -7.84 -0.14
CA ILE A 81 -10.72 -8.58 -0.15
C ILE A 81 -11.72 -7.92 -1.11
N GLY A 82 -12.62 -8.71 -1.66
CA GLY A 82 -13.67 -8.23 -2.56
C GLY A 82 -14.65 -9.37 -2.82
N ASP A 83 -15.45 -9.24 -3.87
CA ASP A 83 -16.44 -10.26 -4.22
C ASP A 83 -16.70 -10.23 -5.73
N SER A 84 -17.10 -11.36 -6.31
CA SER A 84 -17.31 -11.48 -7.75
C SER A 84 -18.62 -10.86 -8.26
N GLY A 85 -19.52 -10.46 -7.36
CA GLY A 85 -20.87 -10.00 -7.65
C GLY A 85 -21.87 -11.16 -7.82
N HIS A 86 -21.58 -12.33 -7.25
CA HIS A 86 -22.37 -13.56 -7.45
C HIS A 86 -22.44 -14.46 -6.21
N ASN A 87 -23.32 -14.14 -5.24
CA ASN A 87 -23.72 -14.99 -4.11
C ASN A 87 -22.69 -16.06 -3.69
N ASP A 88 -21.51 -15.57 -3.36
CA ASP A 88 -20.36 -16.25 -2.79
C ASP A 88 -20.27 -15.83 -1.33
N ASP A 89 -20.91 -16.58 -0.42
CA ASP A 89 -20.71 -16.41 1.03
C ASP A 89 -19.33 -16.99 1.45
N ASP A 90 -18.25 -16.54 0.82
CA ASP A 90 -16.87 -17.05 1.00
C ASP A 90 -16.15 -16.48 2.24
N HIS A 91 -16.60 -15.31 2.72
CA HIS A 91 -16.10 -14.62 3.92
C HIS A 91 -16.15 -15.48 5.18
N ALA A 92 -17.07 -16.45 5.26
CA ALA A 92 -17.33 -17.23 6.47
C ALA A 92 -16.10 -18.00 6.98
N THR A 93 -15.16 -18.31 6.09
CA THR A 93 -13.95 -19.07 6.45
C THR A 93 -12.87 -18.23 7.11
N PHE A 94 -12.78 -16.93 6.79
CA PHE A 94 -11.66 -16.07 7.21
C PHE A 94 -12.08 -14.78 7.94
N ALA A 95 -13.35 -14.37 7.90
CA ALA A 95 -13.78 -13.05 8.41
C ALA A 95 -13.40 -12.79 9.88
N ALA A 96 -13.63 -13.77 10.77
CA ALA A 96 -13.31 -13.61 12.19
C ALA A 96 -11.78 -13.55 12.46
N PRO A 97 -10.95 -14.47 11.92
CA PRO A 97 -9.50 -14.35 11.96
C PRO A 97 -8.97 -13.04 11.37
N LEU A 98 -9.53 -12.59 10.23
CA LEU A 98 -9.14 -11.35 9.57
C LEU A 98 -9.42 -10.15 10.47
N ALA A 99 -10.63 -10.03 11.03
CA ALA A 99 -10.96 -8.97 11.97
C ALA A 99 -10.03 -8.96 13.19
N GLN A 100 -9.73 -10.13 13.75
CA GLN A 100 -8.80 -10.26 14.88
C GLN A 100 -7.36 -9.83 14.52
N TRP A 101 -6.91 -10.10 13.29
CA TRP A 101 -5.60 -9.72 12.80
C TRP A 101 -5.50 -8.22 12.54
N VAL A 102 -6.52 -7.63 11.92
CA VAL A 102 -6.59 -6.17 11.68
C VAL A 102 -6.59 -5.39 12.99
N GLU A 103 -7.35 -5.85 14.00
CA GLU A 103 -7.34 -5.24 15.33
C GLU A 103 -5.92 -5.17 15.94
N GLN A 104 -5.04 -6.11 15.57
CA GLN A 104 -3.65 -6.21 16.04
C GLN A 104 -2.62 -5.50 15.12
N GLY A 105 -3.04 -4.87 14.04
CA GLY A 105 -2.16 -4.13 13.13
C GLY A 105 -2.03 -4.71 11.73
N GLY A 106 -2.79 -5.76 11.40
CA GLY A 106 -2.97 -6.18 10.02
C GLY A 106 -3.76 -5.16 9.20
N ASN A 107 -3.57 -5.13 7.89
CA ASN A 107 -4.17 -4.11 7.04
C ASN A 107 -5.06 -4.73 5.97
N VAL A 108 -6.14 -4.02 5.64
CA VAL A 108 -7.12 -4.48 4.64
C VAL A 108 -7.38 -3.40 3.60
N VAL A 109 -7.35 -3.81 2.34
CA VAL A 109 -7.95 -3.05 1.24
C VAL A 109 -9.14 -3.85 0.73
N SER A 110 -10.32 -3.28 0.82
CA SER A 110 -11.54 -3.87 0.31
C SER A 110 -11.91 -3.25 -1.02
N THR A 111 -12.32 -4.08 -1.99
CA THR A 111 -12.87 -3.64 -3.26
C THR A 111 -14.33 -4.03 -3.34
N ALA A 112 -15.11 -3.37 -4.20
CA ALA A 112 -16.43 -3.90 -4.56
C ALA A 112 -16.30 -5.33 -5.12
N TRP A 113 -17.28 -6.23 -5.01
CA TRP A 113 -18.65 -6.16 -4.50
C TRP A 113 -18.81 -6.46 -3.00
N ILE A 114 -17.89 -5.98 -2.15
CA ILE A 114 -17.90 -6.34 -0.72
C ILE A 114 -19.19 -5.89 0.00
N VAL A 115 -19.82 -4.78 -0.37
CA VAL A 115 -21.08 -4.35 0.28
C VAL A 115 -22.23 -5.27 -0.12
N TYR A 116 -22.27 -5.69 -1.38
CA TYR A 116 -23.22 -6.67 -1.88
C TYR A 116 -23.11 -8.00 -1.12
N SER A 117 -21.90 -8.51 -0.92
CA SER A 117 -21.67 -9.81 -0.30
C SER A 117 -21.92 -9.82 1.21
N THR A 118 -21.82 -8.68 1.87
CA THR A 118 -22.08 -8.54 3.31
C THR A 118 -23.47 -7.99 3.66
N ASN A 119 -24.32 -7.71 2.66
CA ASN A 119 -25.68 -7.17 2.84
C ASN A 119 -26.59 -8.21 3.55
N GLY A 120 -26.48 -8.30 4.88
CA GLY A 120 -27.13 -9.30 5.71
C GLY A 120 -26.76 -9.19 7.19
N THR A 121 -27.21 -10.16 8.00
CA THR A 121 -27.04 -10.15 9.47
C THR A 121 -26.21 -11.32 10.02
N GLY A 122 -25.50 -12.04 9.15
CA GLY A 122 -24.63 -13.14 9.56
C GLY A 122 -23.40 -12.65 10.32
N GLN A 123 -22.84 -13.49 11.21
CA GLN A 123 -21.66 -13.12 12.00
C GLN A 123 -20.46 -12.79 11.10
N ALA A 124 -20.26 -13.50 9.99
CA ALA A 124 -19.19 -13.20 9.04
C ALA A 124 -19.33 -11.79 8.44
N ALA A 125 -20.54 -11.38 8.05
CA ALA A 125 -20.79 -10.02 7.57
C ALA A 125 -20.48 -8.97 8.65
N LEU A 126 -20.85 -9.22 9.91
CA LEU A 126 -20.52 -8.34 11.03
C LEU A 126 -19.01 -8.28 11.34
N ASP A 127 -18.26 -9.33 11.00
CA ASP A 127 -16.80 -9.34 11.17
C ASP A 127 -16.10 -8.62 10.00
N ILE A 128 -16.62 -8.74 8.77
CA ILE A 128 -16.15 -7.94 7.61
C ILE A 128 -16.48 -6.45 7.77
N ASP A 129 -17.68 -6.10 8.26
CA ASP A 129 -18.11 -4.71 8.53
C ASP A 129 -17.16 -3.98 9.50
N LYS A 130 -16.42 -4.69 10.36
CA LYS A 130 -15.39 -4.06 11.22
C LYS A 130 -14.14 -3.63 10.46
N VAL A 131 -13.81 -4.31 9.36
CA VAL A 131 -12.55 -4.14 8.62
C VAL A 131 -12.73 -3.46 7.27
N VAL A 132 -13.91 -2.90 7.02
CA VAL A 132 -14.22 -2.10 5.84
C VAL A 132 -14.79 -0.78 6.34
N PRO A 133 -14.25 0.39 5.96
CA PRO A 133 -14.68 1.71 6.47
C PRO A 133 -16.00 2.19 5.86
N MET A 134 -16.96 1.27 5.71
CA MET A 134 -18.27 1.48 5.11
C MET A 134 -19.32 0.71 5.90
N LYS A 135 -20.56 1.21 5.92
CA LYS A 135 -21.70 0.49 6.51
C LYS A 135 -22.11 -0.67 5.61
N THR A 136 -21.38 -1.79 5.66
CA THR A 136 -21.48 -2.89 4.69
C THR A 136 -22.68 -3.79 4.90
N THR A 137 -23.27 -3.76 6.11
CA THR A 137 -24.52 -4.48 6.43
C THR A 137 -25.78 -3.79 5.90
N ALA A 138 -25.67 -2.61 5.29
CA ALA A 138 -26.76 -1.93 4.61
C ALA A 138 -26.91 -2.40 3.15
N SER A 139 -27.96 -1.96 2.47
CA SER A 139 -28.12 -2.24 1.04
C SER A 139 -26.98 -1.61 0.24
N TYR A 140 -26.47 -2.32 -0.75
CA TYR A 140 -25.56 -1.79 -1.76
C TYR A 140 -26.31 -0.92 -2.78
N ILE A 141 -25.57 0.02 -3.38
CA ILE A 141 -25.96 0.77 -4.58
C ILE A 141 -24.82 0.66 -5.59
N PHE A 142 -25.14 0.67 -6.87
CA PHE A 142 -24.13 0.51 -7.91
C PHE A 142 -24.47 1.29 -9.19
N THR A 143 -23.42 1.59 -9.96
CA THR A 143 -23.51 2.15 -11.30
C THR A 143 -22.48 1.52 -12.22
N ARG A 144 -22.66 1.67 -13.54
CA ARG A 144 -21.81 1.05 -14.57
C ARG A 144 -20.84 2.03 -15.20
N THR A 145 -21.24 3.28 -15.28
CA THR A 145 -20.49 4.38 -15.88
C THR A 145 -20.78 5.62 -15.07
N GLU A 146 -19.74 6.32 -14.65
CA GLU A 146 -19.90 7.51 -13.82
C GLU A 146 -18.60 8.33 -13.83
N THR A 147 -18.72 9.60 -13.48
CA THR A 147 -17.57 10.42 -13.14
C THR A 147 -17.17 10.17 -11.69
N VAL A 148 -15.92 9.76 -11.48
CA VAL A 148 -15.28 9.75 -10.17
C VAL A 148 -14.80 11.16 -9.87
N SER A 149 -15.24 11.69 -8.72
CA SER A 149 -14.83 12.99 -8.20
C SER A 149 -13.84 12.81 -7.06
N ILE A 150 -12.61 13.29 -7.24
CA ILE A 150 -11.57 13.29 -6.20
C ILE A 150 -11.85 14.47 -5.26
N LEU A 151 -12.01 14.19 -3.96
CA LEU A 151 -12.34 15.19 -2.95
C LEU A 151 -11.11 15.73 -2.23
N ASP A 152 -10.08 14.89 -2.13
CA ASP A 152 -8.80 15.19 -1.49
C ASP A 152 -7.70 14.62 -2.39
N ASP A 153 -6.95 15.48 -3.07
CA ASP A 153 -5.81 15.12 -3.93
C ASP A 153 -4.46 15.25 -3.21
N THR A 154 -4.49 15.46 -1.89
CA THR A 154 -3.30 15.52 -1.03
C THR A 154 -3.06 14.20 -0.28
N HIS A 155 -4.13 13.46 0.01
CA HIS A 155 -4.00 12.16 0.66
C HIS A 155 -3.20 11.17 -0.22
N PRO A 156 -2.23 10.40 0.34
CA PRO A 156 -1.34 9.50 -0.40
C PRO A 156 -2.04 8.55 -1.39
N ILE A 157 -3.20 7.99 -1.01
CA ILE A 157 -4.05 7.15 -1.86
C ILE A 157 -4.53 7.86 -3.13
N THR A 158 -4.86 9.15 -3.05
CA THR A 158 -5.47 9.92 -4.12
C THR A 158 -4.56 10.99 -4.71
N GLN A 159 -3.32 11.08 -4.21
CA GLN A 159 -2.37 12.09 -4.63
C GLN A 159 -2.06 11.98 -6.13
N GLY A 160 -2.12 13.13 -6.80
CA GLY A 160 -1.89 13.23 -8.23
C GLY A 160 -3.02 12.66 -9.11
N LEU A 161 -4.12 12.16 -8.53
CA LEU A 161 -5.36 11.87 -9.25
C LEU A 161 -6.14 13.17 -9.50
N SER A 162 -6.91 13.17 -10.57
CA SER A 162 -7.93 14.16 -10.88
C SER A 162 -9.24 13.45 -11.17
N ASP A 163 -10.35 14.17 -11.28
CA ASP A 163 -11.61 13.56 -11.71
C ASP A 163 -11.43 12.75 -13.01
N TYR A 164 -12.09 11.60 -13.08
CA TYR A 164 -12.04 10.72 -14.26
C TYR A 164 -13.37 10.01 -14.51
N ASP A 165 -13.61 9.71 -15.78
CA ASP A 165 -14.81 9.01 -16.21
C ASP A 165 -14.54 7.52 -16.36
N LEU A 166 -15.42 6.69 -15.78
CA LEU A 166 -15.53 5.29 -16.13
C LEU A 166 -16.54 5.17 -17.28
N THR A 167 -16.04 4.75 -18.43
CA THR A 167 -16.83 4.65 -19.67
C THR A 167 -17.52 3.28 -19.79
N GLY A 168 -17.12 2.33 -18.94
CA GLY A 168 -17.64 0.97 -18.92
C GLY A 168 -16.95 0.06 -19.95
N GLY A 169 -15.83 0.49 -20.53
CA GLY A 169 -15.15 -0.25 -21.58
C GLY A 169 -15.98 -0.40 -22.87
N SER A 170 -15.66 -1.43 -23.67
CA SER A 170 -16.32 -1.70 -24.98
C SER A 170 -17.15 -2.99 -24.98
N GLY A 171 -17.18 -3.68 -23.84
CA GLY A 171 -17.87 -4.94 -23.63
C GLY A 171 -19.38 -4.82 -23.55
N SER A 172 -20.04 -5.98 -23.46
CA SER A 172 -21.50 -6.09 -23.40
C SER A 172 -22.10 -5.81 -22.03
N ASP A 173 -21.28 -5.78 -20.98
CA ASP A 173 -21.71 -5.60 -19.59
C ASP A 173 -20.72 -4.67 -18.84
N PRO A 174 -20.79 -3.35 -19.10
CA PRO A 174 -19.85 -2.37 -18.55
C PRO A 174 -19.84 -2.38 -17.02
N CYS A 175 -18.65 -2.38 -16.42
CA CYS A 175 -18.47 -2.43 -14.98
C CYS A 175 -17.54 -1.35 -14.42
N CYS A 176 -17.58 -1.06 -13.13
CA CYS A 176 -18.72 -0.66 -12.30
C CYS A 176 -18.21 -0.13 -10.95
N LEU A 177 -19.04 0.71 -10.31
CA LEU A 177 -18.82 1.26 -8.98
C LEU A 177 -19.90 0.75 -8.02
N GLU A 178 -19.53 0.50 -6.78
CA GLU A 178 -20.38 0.16 -5.65
C GLU A 178 -20.24 1.23 -4.55
N SER A 179 -21.29 1.39 -3.75
CA SER A 179 -21.23 2.04 -2.44
C SER A 179 -22.28 1.42 -1.51
N SER A 180 -22.15 1.68 -0.21
CA SER A 180 -23.26 1.47 0.73
C SER A 180 -24.32 2.56 0.57
N SER A 181 -25.60 2.16 0.60
CA SER A 181 -26.74 3.10 0.67
C SER A 181 -26.81 3.86 1.99
N ALA A 182 -26.11 3.38 3.03
CA ALA A 182 -26.00 4.07 4.31
C ALA A 182 -24.74 4.94 4.41
N GLY A 183 -23.88 4.93 3.38
CA GLY A 183 -22.64 5.69 3.32
C GLY A 183 -21.47 5.02 4.05
N ALA A 184 -20.39 5.79 4.22
CA ALA A 184 -19.22 5.41 4.99
C ALA A 184 -19.51 5.34 6.49
N ASP A 185 -18.61 4.74 7.25
CA ASP A 185 -18.66 4.81 8.71
C ASP A 185 -18.44 6.25 9.21
N ASP A 186 -18.92 6.54 10.42
CA ASP A 186 -18.96 7.91 10.92
C ASP A 186 -17.55 8.48 11.22
N ASP A 187 -16.56 7.59 11.42
CA ASP A 187 -15.15 7.89 11.64
C ASP A 187 -14.25 7.65 10.42
N ALA A 188 -14.82 7.22 9.30
CA ALA A 188 -14.10 7.08 8.04
C ALA A 188 -13.93 8.43 7.32
N ALA A 189 -12.76 8.64 6.72
CA ALA A 189 -12.53 9.76 5.81
C ALA A 189 -12.82 9.34 4.37
N VAL A 190 -13.61 10.13 3.64
CA VAL A 190 -13.98 9.87 2.24
C VAL A 190 -13.12 10.73 1.31
N LEU A 191 -12.32 10.08 0.47
CA LEU A 191 -11.34 10.73 -0.42
C LEU A 191 -11.86 10.92 -1.85
N ALA A 192 -12.83 10.12 -2.27
CA ALA A 192 -13.46 10.23 -3.57
C ALA A 192 -14.92 9.78 -3.53
N THR A 193 -15.72 10.31 -4.45
CA THR A 193 -17.15 9.99 -4.58
C THR A 193 -17.55 9.76 -6.03
N TRP A 194 -18.74 9.20 -6.23
CA TRP A 194 -19.43 9.17 -7.51
C TRP A 194 -20.87 9.65 -7.36
N GLY A 195 -21.53 9.92 -8.49
CA GLY A 195 -22.91 10.41 -8.51
C GLY A 195 -22.98 11.94 -8.44
N PRO A 196 -24.20 12.50 -8.47
CA PRO A 196 -24.37 13.95 -8.59
C PRO A 196 -23.95 14.67 -7.29
N PRO A 197 -23.47 15.93 -7.35
CA PRO A 197 -22.97 16.66 -6.18
C PRO A 197 -23.98 16.82 -5.03
N ASN A 198 -25.28 16.71 -5.30
CA ASN A 198 -26.34 16.79 -4.29
C ASN A 198 -26.72 15.44 -3.66
N GLU A 199 -26.17 14.34 -4.17
CA GLU A 199 -26.35 12.98 -3.67
C GLU A 199 -25.07 12.16 -3.96
N PRO A 200 -23.91 12.57 -3.41
CA PRO A 200 -22.66 11.87 -3.65
C PRO A 200 -22.63 10.54 -2.89
N HIS A 201 -22.04 9.53 -3.51
CA HIS A 201 -21.84 8.21 -2.92
C HIS A 201 -20.35 7.98 -2.67
N PRO A 202 -19.93 7.63 -1.44
CA PRO A 202 -18.53 7.36 -1.13
C PRO A 202 -17.97 6.27 -2.05
N LEU A 203 -16.79 6.54 -2.61
CA LEU A 203 -16.09 5.62 -3.50
C LEU A 203 -14.74 5.19 -2.94
N VAL A 204 -14.01 6.12 -2.35
CA VAL A 204 -12.76 5.82 -1.65
C VAL A 204 -12.95 6.27 -0.22
N ALA A 205 -12.84 5.34 0.73
CA ALA A 205 -12.92 5.64 2.15
C ALA A 205 -11.76 4.98 2.89
N VAL A 206 -11.22 5.68 3.88
CA VAL A 206 -10.13 5.20 4.73
C VAL A 206 -10.52 5.30 6.19
N GLY A 207 -10.04 4.37 7.00
CA GLY A 207 -10.27 4.35 8.43
C GLY A 207 -9.27 3.45 9.15
N ARG A 208 -9.53 3.19 10.42
CA ARG A 208 -8.75 2.25 11.23
C ARG A 208 -9.67 1.32 12.00
N TYR A 209 -9.23 0.09 12.18
CA TYR A 209 -9.83 -0.85 13.13
C TYR A 209 -8.76 -1.42 14.05
N GLY A 210 -8.83 -1.10 15.33
CA GLY A 210 -7.74 -1.36 16.27
C GLY A 210 -6.46 -0.64 15.82
N LEU A 211 -5.39 -1.39 15.58
CA LEU A 211 -4.13 -0.85 15.09
C LEU A 211 -4.01 -0.85 13.55
N GLY A 212 -4.87 -1.57 12.84
CA GLY A 212 -4.78 -1.76 11.39
C GLY A 212 -5.39 -0.62 10.57
N ASN A 213 -4.83 -0.40 9.39
CA ASN A 213 -5.38 0.48 8.36
C ASN A 213 -6.43 -0.29 7.54
N ILE A 214 -7.58 0.35 7.31
CA ILE A 214 -8.65 -0.21 6.49
C ILE A 214 -9.02 0.77 5.38
N VAL A 215 -9.07 0.28 4.16
CA VAL A 215 -9.38 1.06 2.96
C VAL A 215 -10.54 0.40 2.22
N TYR A 216 -11.46 1.21 1.71
CA TYR A 216 -12.50 0.80 0.78
C TYR A 216 -12.31 1.48 -0.57
N LEU A 217 -12.30 0.67 -1.63
CA LEU A 217 -12.35 1.09 -3.02
C LEU A 217 -13.64 0.54 -3.63
N GLY A 218 -14.65 1.39 -3.83
CA GLY A 218 -15.90 1.00 -4.48
C GLY A 218 -15.78 0.67 -5.96
N HIS A 219 -14.58 0.68 -6.53
CA HIS A 219 -14.31 0.15 -7.85
C HIS A 219 -14.36 -1.39 -7.81
N VAL A 220 -15.03 -1.98 -8.79
CA VAL A 220 -15.13 -3.45 -8.90
C VAL A 220 -13.87 -4.01 -9.56
N TYR A 221 -12.74 -3.95 -8.86
CA TYR A 221 -11.48 -4.56 -9.32
C TYR A 221 -11.58 -6.08 -9.40
N MET A 222 -12.46 -6.67 -8.59
CA MET A 222 -12.76 -8.09 -8.56
C MET A 222 -14.18 -8.29 -9.09
N ALA A 223 -14.32 -8.91 -10.27
CA ALA A 223 -15.63 -9.12 -10.91
C ALA A 223 -15.72 -10.44 -11.68
N SER A 224 -16.86 -11.13 -11.61
CA SER A 224 -17.10 -12.33 -12.43
C SER A 224 -16.86 -12.06 -13.93
N SER A 225 -16.55 -13.11 -14.71
CA SER A 225 -16.11 -12.97 -16.11
C SER A 225 -17.08 -12.25 -17.07
N GLY A 226 -18.30 -11.96 -16.62
CA GLY A 226 -19.27 -11.19 -17.39
C GLY A 226 -18.98 -9.68 -17.40
N TYR A 227 -18.35 -9.15 -16.36
CA TYR A 227 -18.09 -7.72 -16.19
C TYR A 227 -16.90 -7.24 -17.03
N ASP A 228 -17.06 -6.11 -17.73
CA ASP A 228 -15.94 -5.42 -18.38
C ASP A 228 -15.29 -4.44 -17.40
N VAL A 229 -14.15 -4.85 -16.86
CA VAL A 229 -13.32 -4.11 -15.90
C VAL A 229 -12.07 -3.50 -16.56
N GLY A 230 -12.03 -3.41 -17.89
CA GLY A 230 -10.87 -2.93 -18.62
C GLY A 230 -10.45 -1.50 -18.24
N ASP A 231 -11.42 -0.62 -17.99
CA ASP A 231 -11.18 0.76 -17.54
C ASP A 231 -10.43 0.81 -16.19
N LEU A 232 -10.49 -0.27 -15.40
CA LEU A 232 -9.85 -0.35 -14.09
C LEU A 232 -8.40 -0.85 -14.15
N ARG A 233 -7.91 -1.31 -15.32
CA ARG A 233 -6.60 -1.98 -15.48
C ARG A 233 -5.46 -1.06 -15.93
N SER A 234 -5.71 0.24 -16.04
CA SER A 234 -4.67 1.22 -16.38
C SER A 234 -5.07 2.63 -15.95
N GLY A 235 -4.11 3.54 -15.94
CA GLY A 235 -4.37 4.96 -15.71
C GLY A 235 -4.73 5.27 -14.25
N GLN A 236 -5.72 6.13 -14.05
CA GLN A 236 -6.05 6.63 -12.71
C GLN A 236 -6.64 5.56 -11.76
N PRO A 237 -7.55 4.67 -12.20
CA PRO A 237 -8.01 3.57 -11.35
C PRO A 237 -6.87 2.62 -10.96
N ASP A 238 -6.02 2.27 -11.92
CA ASP A 238 -4.87 1.41 -11.68
C ASP A 238 -3.92 1.97 -10.61
N ARG A 239 -3.49 3.21 -10.80
CA ARG A 239 -2.69 3.92 -9.82
C ARG A 239 -3.38 4.02 -8.45
N LEU A 240 -4.70 4.25 -8.41
CA LEU A 240 -5.47 4.31 -7.17
C LEU A 240 -5.43 2.97 -6.41
N LEU A 241 -5.53 1.83 -7.10
CA LEU A 241 -5.41 0.51 -6.48
C LEU A 241 -4.03 0.31 -5.86
N GLU A 242 -2.98 0.62 -6.62
CA GLU A 242 -1.59 0.51 -6.15
C GLU A 242 -1.33 1.41 -4.94
N GLN A 243 -1.71 2.69 -5.02
CA GLN A 243 -1.55 3.65 -3.92
C GLN A 243 -2.32 3.21 -2.66
N ALA A 244 -3.52 2.65 -2.80
CA ALA A 244 -4.31 2.14 -1.68
C ALA A 244 -3.64 0.94 -0.99
N VAL A 245 -3.13 -0.02 -1.78
CA VAL A 245 -2.43 -1.20 -1.24
C VAL A 245 -1.09 -0.80 -0.61
N ALA A 246 -0.36 0.13 -1.22
CA ALA A 246 0.88 0.67 -0.65
C ALA A 246 0.63 1.40 0.67
N TYR A 247 -0.33 2.33 0.71
CA TYR A 247 -0.71 3.04 1.94
C TYR A 247 -1.10 2.08 3.07
N ALA A 248 -1.84 1.02 2.75
CA ALA A 248 -2.26 0.04 3.75
C ALA A 248 -1.10 -0.87 4.20
N GLY A 249 -0.25 -1.32 3.29
CA GLY A 249 0.74 -2.39 3.55
C GLY A 249 2.15 -1.92 3.90
N CYS A 250 2.43 -0.63 3.83
CA CYS A 250 3.77 -0.09 4.08
C CYS A 250 3.90 0.55 5.46
N THR A 251 5.14 0.67 5.95
CA THR A 251 5.45 1.43 7.17
C THR A 251 5.53 2.92 6.84
N ASP A 252 4.96 3.73 7.73
CA ASP A 252 5.07 5.18 7.79
C ASP A 252 5.75 5.48 9.13
N GLY A 253 7.06 5.74 9.05
CA GLY A 253 7.98 5.77 10.19
C GLY A 253 7.90 7.05 11.00
N ASP A 254 7.58 8.17 10.34
CA ASP A 254 7.47 9.48 10.96
C ASP A 254 6.02 9.91 11.20
N GLY A 255 5.05 9.31 10.51
CA GLY A 255 3.63 9.49 10.73
C GLY A 255 2.99 10.59 9.89
N ASP A 256 3.60 10.97 8.76
CA ASP A 256 3.08 12.01 7.87
C ASP A 256 2.07 11.50 6.81
N GLY A 257 1.81 10.18 6.82
CA GLY A 257 0.89 9.50 5.92
C GLY A 257 1.55 8.91 4.68
N PHE A 258 2.80 9.27 4.37
CA PHE A 258 3.55 8.66 3.30
C PHE A 258 4.26 7.40 3.77
N CYS A 259 4.30 6.45 2.86
CA CYS A 259 4.98 5.20 3.09
C CYS A 259 6.48 5.43 2.91
N ASP A 260 7.31 4.96 3.84
CA ASP A 260 8.76 5.21 3.89
C ASP A 260 9.51 4.96 2.56
N ILE A 261 8.97 4.12 1.67
CA ILE A 261 9.58 3.83 0.36
C ILE A 261 9.27 4.87 -0.72
N VAL A 262 8.23 5.68 -0.55
CA VAL A 262 7.85 6.77 -1.47
C VAL A 262 7.84 8.14 -0.80
N ASP A 263 8.07 8.18 0.51
CA ASP A 263 8.29 9.39 1.28
C ASP A 263 9.67 9.98 0.95
N ASN A 264 9.68 11.26 0.57
CA ASN A 264 10.92 11.98 0.32
C ASN A 264 11.65 12.44 1.60
N CYS A 265 11.05 12.25 2.79
CA CYS A 265 11.68 12.40 4.11
C CYS A 265 11.26 11.34 5.16
N PRO A 266 11.64 10.06 5.03
CA PRO A 266 11.17 8.95 5.89
C PRO A 266 11.42 9.03 7.41
N GLU A 267 12.09 10.08 7.89
CA GLU A 267 12.38 10.31 9.31
C GLU A 267 11.85 11.67 9.81
N ASP A 268 11.31 12.53 8.94
CA ASP A 268 10.97 13.92 9.24
C ASP A 268 9.64 14.34 8.54
N GLU A 269 8.55 14.35 9.34
CA GLU A 269 7.18 14.54 8.84
C GLU A 269 7.02 15.70 7.83
N ASN A 270 6.52 15.40 6.62
CA ASN A 270 6.21 16.39 5.59
C ASN A 270 5.04 15.97 4.66
N GLU A 271 3.81 16.07 5.19
CA GLU A 271 2.55 15.70 4.51
C GLU A 271 2.37 16.30 3.09
N ASP A 272 3.04 17.39 2.74
CA ASP A 272 2.96 18.01 1.41
C ASP A 272 3.97 17.47 0.39
N GLN A 273 4.90 16.62 0.85
CA GLN A 273 6.00 16.02 0.09
C GLN A 273 6.74 17.07 -0.77
N SER A 274 6.88 18.29 -0.27
CA SER A 274 7.51 19.39 -1.01
C SER A 274 8.97 19.04 -1.32
N ASP A 275 9.35 19.06 -2.59
CA ASP A 275 10.71 18.91 -3.10
C ASP A 275 10.87 19.96 -4.22
N ARG A 276 11.42 21.12 -3.86
CA ARG A 276 11.43 22.29 -4.76
C ARG A 276 12.45 22.19 -5.88
N ASP A 277 13.53 21.45 -5.69
CA ASP A 277 14.61 21.35 -6.68
C ASP A 277 14.59 20.04 -7.48
N LEU A 278 13.73 19.10 -7.06
CA LEU A 278 13.39 17.85 -7.73
C LEU A 278 14.54 16.83 -7.73
N ASP A 279 15.29 16.76 -6.63
CA ASP A 279 16.34 15.77 -6.43
C ASP A 279 15.85 14.47 -5.77
N GLY A 280 14.59 14.46 -5.27
CA GLY A 280 13.95 13.34 -4.60
C GLY A 280 14.10 13.34 -3.08
N ILE A 281 14.71 14.35 -2.48
CA ILE A 281 14.79 14.57 -1.03
C ILE A 281 13.86 15.73 -0.67
N GLY A 282 12.98 15.52 0.31
CA GLY A 282 12.01 16.55 0.68
C GLY A 282 12.66 17.78 1.30
N ASP A 283 12.06 18.95 1.08
CA ASP A 283 12.52 20.25 1.56
C ASP A 283 12.81 20.30 3.07
N VAL A 284 12.13 19.44 3.85
CA VAL A 284 12.25 19.38 5.32
C VAL A 284 13.54 18.68 5.75
N CYS A 285 13.90 17.58 5.09
CA CYS A 285 15.09 16.80 5.38
C CYS A 285 16.27 17.13 4.46
N ASP A 286 16.06 17.92 3.40
CA ASP A 286 17.12 18.39 2.53
C ASP A 286 17.90 19.56 3.16
N CYS A 287 19.22 19.42 3.12
CA CYS A 287 20.17 20.42 3.55
C CYS A 287 20.33 21.58 2.57
N ALA A 288 19.95 21.41 1.29
CA ALA A 288 20.07 22.42 0.26
C ALA A 288 18.83 22.51 -0.65
N PRO A 289 17.64 22.88 -0.13
CA PRO A 289 16.34 22.73 -0.80
C PRO A 289 16.09 23.54 -2.09
N ASP A 290 17.10 24.19 -2.63
CA ASP A 290 17.06 25.00 -3.85
C ASP A 290 18.17 24.58 -4.84
N ASP A 291 18.89 23.48 -4.59
CA ASP A 291 20.05 23.01 -5.36
C ASP A 291 20.06 21.48 -5.52
N ASN A 292 19.44 21.03 -6.61
CA ASN A 292 19.32 19.61 -6.99
C ASN A 292 20.62 18.85 -7.29
N THR A 293 21.76 19.45 -6.98
CA THR A 293 23.07 18.79 -7.03
C THR A 293 23.64 18.50 -5.64
N GLN A 294 22.89 18.81 -4.59
CA GLN A 294 23.23 18.61 -3.19
C GLN A 294 22.05 17.95 -2.47
N PRO A 295 22.30 17.02 -1.53
CA PRO A 295 23.59 16.49 -1.10
C PRO A 295 24.35 15.77 -2.23
N ASP A 296 25.69 15.85 -2.20
CA ASP A 296 26.51 15.08 -3.14
C ASP A 296 26.39 13.55 -2.90
N GLU A 297 27.02 12.73 -3.74
CA GLU A 297 26.99 11.26 -3.65
C GLU A 297 27.42 10.67 -2.28
N ASN A 298 28.00 11.48 -1.40
CA ASN A 298 28.43 11.12 -0.05
C ASN A 298 27.54 11.72 1.05
N GLY A 299 26.39 12.30 0.73
CA GLY A 299 25.51 12.94 1.71
C GLY A 299 26.01 14.30 2.20
N ASN A 300 26.96 14.92 1.48
CA ASN A 300 27.57 16.18 1.89
C ASN A 300 26.92 17.38 1.21
N CYS A 301 26.73 18.43 2.00
CA CYS A 301 26.09 19.65 1.56
C CYS A 301 27.08 20.81 1.62
N THR A 302 27.83 20.96 0.53
CA THR A 302 28.95 21.89 0.43
C THR A 302 28.51 23.37 0.38
N GLY A 303 27.25 23.63 0.00
CA GLY A 303 26.67 24.98 -0.10
C GLY A 303 26.16 25.58 1.21
N CYS A 304 25.71 24.76 2.17
CA CYS A 304 25.05 25.19 3.41
C CYS A 304 25.94 25.07 4.66
N GLY A 305 27.14 24.49 4.55
CA GLY A 305 28.13 24.44 5.63
C GLY A 305 27.77 23.53 6.81
N VAL A 306 26.74 22.69 6.64
CA VAL A 306 26.34 21.66 7.59
C VAL A 306 26.52 20.28 6.93
N PRO A 307 27.28 19.35 7.54
CA PRO A 307 27.16 17.95 7.18
C PRO A 307 25.76 17.48 7.61
N MET A 308 25.03 16.78 6.73
CA MET A 308 23.82 16.05 7.12
C MET A 308 24.13 15.21 8.38
N PRO A 309 23.20 15.10 9.34
CA PRO A 309 23.33 14.09 10.37
C PRO A 309 23.41 12.74 9.67
N ALA A 310 24.59 12.11 9.69
CA ALA A 310 24.76 10.79 9.10
C ALA A 310 23.79 9.82 9.78
N THR A 311 22.75 9.41 9.06
CA THR A 311 22.01 8.19 9.36
C THR A 311 23.04 7.09 9.54
N THR A 312 23.09 6.54 10.74
CA THR A 312 24.08 5.52 11.12
C THR A 312 23.78 4.21 10.40
N ALA A 313 24.18 4.13 9.14
CA ALA A 313 24.25 2.88 8.42
C ALA A 313 25.36 2.00 9.03
N GLY A 314 24.92 0.89 9.64
CA GLY A 314 25.57 -0.42 9.58
C GLY A 314 27.09 -0.51 9.76
N THR A 315 27.48 -1.06 10.91
CA THR A 315 28.83 -1.56 11.23
C THR A 315 29.56 -2.31 10.10
N SER A 316 30.81 -1.93 9.81
CA SER A 316 31.83 -2.81 9.21
C SER A 316 33.24 -2.29 9.51
N GLY A 317 34.02 -3.07 10.26
CA GLY A 317 35.30 -2.62 10.83
C GLY A 317 36.51 -2.66 9.89
N LYS A 318 37.60 -2.00 10.33
CA LYS A 318 39.00 -2.48 10.23
C LYS A 318 39.98 -1.57 11.00
N GLY A 319 40.50 -2.11 12.10
CA GLY A 319 41.92 -2.09 12.48
C GLY A 319 42.62 -0.77 12.84
N SER A 320 42.97 -0.62 14.12
CA SER A 320 44.38 -0.43 14.55
C SER A 320 44.50 -0.44 16.08
N LEU A 321 45.29 -1.39 16.60
CA LEU A 321 45.97 -1.24 17.90
C LEU A 321 47.31 -0.54 17.66
N PRO A 322 47.82 0.24 18.63
CA PRO A 322 48.97 -0.30 19.38
C PRO A 322 49.01 0.02 20.89
N ALA A 323 49.50 -0.99 21.64
CA ALA A 323 50.52 -0.98 22.72
C ALA A 323 50.43 0.07 23.87
N ALA A 324 50.64 -0.21 25.17
CA ALA A 324 51.35 -1.29 25.83
C ALA A 324 51.10 -1.30 27.36
N PHE A 325 51.35 -2.45 27.98
CA PHE A 325 51.97 -2.64 29.32
C PHE A 325 51.22 -2.24 30.61
N PHE A 326 50.78 -3.23 31.38
CA PHE A 326 51.48 -3.59 32.63
C PHE A 326 51.14 -5.01 33.09
N LEU A 327 52.20 -5.80 33.33
CA LEU A 327 52.17 -7.09 34.01
C LEU A 327 51.70 -6.93 35.47
N LEU A 328 50.89 -7.86 35.96
CA LEU A 328 51.21 -8.56 37.21
C LEU A 328 50.57 -9.95 37.25
N LEU A 329 51.42 -10.90 37.61
CA LEU A 329 51.29 -12.34 37.53
C LEU A 329 51.01 -12.91 38.94
N LEU A 330 50.26 -14.03 38.98
CA LEU A 330 50.23 -15.13 39.97
C LEU A 330 49.26 -15.06 41.19
N PRO A 331 48.88 -16.22 41.78
CA PRO A 331 48.66 -17.55 41.17
C PRO A 331 47.37 -18.25 41.61
N VAL A 332 47.00 -19.26 40.84
CA VAL A 332 46.01 -20.31 41.14
C VAL A 332 46.56 -21.24 42.23
N ALA A 333 45.75 -21.50 43.26
CA ALA A 333 45.89 -22.65 44.14
C ALA A 333 44.61 -23.48 44.05
N GLY A 334 44.73 -24.71 43.54
CA GLY A 334 43.65 -25.69 43.48
C GLY A 334 43.57 -26.58 44.72
N MET A 335 42.42 -27.24 44.89
CA MET A 335 42.23 -28.57 45.48
C MET A 335 40.71 -28.85 45.52
N LEU A 336 40.20 -29.78 44.70
CA LEU A 336 40.01 -31.22 44.97
C LEU A 336 38.82 -31.54 45.89
N LEU A 337 37.84 -32.23 45.26
CA LEU A 337 36.99 -33.33 45.74
C LEU A 337 36.14 -33.14 47.02
N SER A 338 34.83 -33.37 46.88
CA SER A 338 34.22 -34.64 47.32
C SER A 338 32.70 -34.66 47.08
N ARG A 339 32.25 -35.55 46.19
CA ARG A 339 30.90 -36.12 46.25
C ARG A 339 30.76 -36.93 47.55
N ARG A 340 29.65 -36.77 48.28
CA ARG A 340 29.05 -37.90 49.01
C ARG A 340 27.55 -37.68 49.22
N SER A 341 26.82 -38.72 48.85
CA SER A 341 25.39 -38.91 48.95
C SER A 341 24.90 -38.99 50.40
N ALA A 342 23.69 -38.50 50.62
CA ALA A 342 22.60 -39.21 51.28
C ALA A 342 21.29 -38.63 50.73
#